data_AF-A0AA38GU24-F1
#
_entry.id   AF-A0AA38GU24-F1
#
_cell.length_a   1.000
_cell.length_b   1.000
_cell.length_c   1.000
_cell.angle_alpha   90.00
_cell.angle_beta   90.00
_cell.angle_gamma   90.00
#
_symmetry.space_group_name_H-M   'P 1'
#
loop_
_entity.id
_entity.type
_entity.pdbx_description
1 polymer ?
#
loop_
_entity_poly.entity_id
_entity_poly.type
_entity_poly.pdbx_seq_one_letter_code
_entity_poly.pdbx_strand_id
1 'polypeptide(L)'
;YTQNLRLNRIQSINWLFTGIHVSLQLKMEGLKEDNFSRADFPREFIFGAGTSAYQVEGAVADDGRKPCIWDTYTHSGKMLDGSTGDISADQYHHYKEDVRLMFKMGLDAYRFSISWSRLIPDGKGAINPKGLEYYNNLINELILHGIEPHVTLYHFDLPQSLEDAYGGWIDPQIIEDFRAFAEVCFREFGDRVKYWTTFNEPNAFPSLSYDSGWWPPQRCSYPFGLHNCSAGDSTVEPYIVAHHILLSHAETVKLYREKFQAKQKGFMSIVILMMWIMPLTNSSKDIAATQRTFDFQNG
;
A
#
# COMPACT_ATOMS: atom_id res chain seq x y z
N TYR A 1 17.20 -1.51 -44.34
CA TYR A 1 17.40 -2.95 -44.10
C TYR A 1 16.35 -3.42 -43.12
N THR A 2 15.22 -3.84 -43.69
CA THR A 2 14.04 -4.38 -43.05
C THR A 2 14.32 -5.83 -42.64
N GLN A 3 14.25 -6.15 -41.35
CA GLN A 3 14.11 -7.54 -40.91
C GLN A 3 12.66 -7.79 -40.51
N ASN A 4 11.98 -8.53 -41.39
CA ASN A 4 10.69 -9.16 -41.18
C ASN A 4 10.82 -10.23 -40.08
N LEU A 5 10.15 -10.05 -38.95
CA LEU A 5 9.80 -11.16 -38.07
C LEU A 5 8.35 -11.54 -38.36
N ARG A 6 8.19 -12.69 -39.02
CA ARG A 6 6.90 -13.36 -39.25
C ARG A 6 6.35 -13.82 -37.91
N LEU A 7 5.24 -13.23 -37.46
CA LEU A 7 4.39 -13.78 -36.40
C LEU A 7 3.57 -14.94 -36.98
N ASN A 8 3.92 -16.17 -36.61
CA ASN A 8 3.04 -17.31 -36.83
C ASN A 8 1.86 -17.23 -35.86
N ARG A 9 0.64 -17.24 -36.40
CA ARG A 9 -0.61 -17.44 -35.65
C ARG A 9 -0.53 -18.74 -34.85
N ILE A 10 -0.79 -18.67 -33.56
CA ILE A 10 -1.30 -19.79 -32.77
C ILE A 10 -2.61 -19.32 -32.15
N GLN A 11 -3.72 -19.88 -32.63
CA GLN A 11 -4.99 -19.83 -31.92
C GLN A 11 -4.93 -20.86 -30.79
N SER A 12 -5.21 -20.43 -29.57
CA SER A 12 -5.70 -21.34 -28.52
C SER A 12 -6.78 -20.61 -27.72
N ILE A 13 -7.99 -21.12 -27.86
CA ILE A 13 -9.09 -20.94 -26.91
C ILE A 13 -9.02 -22.17 -26.02
N ASN A 14 -8.88 -22.00 -24.69
CA ASN A 14 -9.55 -22.83 -23.68
C ASN A 14 -9.20 -22.40 -22.24
N TRP A 15 -10.28 -22.05 -21.52
CA TRP A 15 -10.63 -22.27 -20.11
C TRP A 15 -9.52 -22.38 -19.04
N LEU A 16 -9.54 -21.41 -18.13
CA LEU A 16 -8.84 -21.36 -16.84
C LEU A 16 -9.38 -22.43 -15.88
N PHE A 17 -8.60 -23.48 -15.63
CA PHE A 17 -8.57 -24.19 -14.35
C PHE A 17 -7.11 -24.50 -13.98
N THR A 18 -6.77 -24.13 -12.75
CA THR A 18 -5.57 -24.43 -11.95
C THR A 18 -4.57 -25.43 -12.54
N GLY A 19 -3.38 -24.94 -12.88
CA GLY A 19 -2.20 -25.76 -13.16
C GLY A 19 -0.94 -25.02 -12.72
N ILE A 20 -0.31 -25.53 -11.65
CA ILE A 20 1.04 -25.18 -11.23
C ILE A 20 1.94 -25.24 -12.46
N HIS A 21 2.38 -24.08 -12.95
CA HIS A 21 3.46 -24.02 -13.92
C HIS A 21 4.76 -24.32 -13.17
N VAL A 22 5.18 -25.57 -13.22
CA VAL A 22 6.58 -25.91 -13.02
C VAL A 22 7.32 -25.25 -14.18
N SER A 23 7.94 -24.10 -13.90
CA SER A 23 8.88 -23.48 -14.83
C SER A 23 10.06 -24.43 -14.99
N LEU A 24 10.04 -25.24 -16.04
CA LEU A 24 11.23 -25.91 -16.53
C LEU A 24 12.22 -24.79 -16.89
N GLN A 25 13.28 -24.64 -16.11
CA GLN A 25 14.42 -23.77 -16.46
C GLN A 25 15.09 -24.34 -17.70
N LEU A 26 14.54 -24.02 -18.87
CA LEU A 26 15.31 -23.96 -20.09
C LEU A 26 16.32 -22.84 -19.88
N LYS A 27 17.60 -23.20 -19.73
CA LYS A 27 18.70 -22.25 -19.88
C LYS A 27 18.51 -21.57 -21.23
N MET A 28 17.99 -20.34 -21.20
CA MET A 28 18.13 -19.42 -22.32
C MET A 28 19.60 -18.99 -22.35
N GLU A 29 20.45 -19.80 -23.00
CA GLU A 29 21.76 -19.33 -23.46
C GLU A 29 21.51 -18.20 -24.46
N GLY A 30 21.59 -16.95 -24.01
CA GLY A 30 21.50 -15.79 -24.92
C GLY A 30 20.86 -14.52 -24.36
N LEU A 31 20.36 -14.47 -23.14
CA LEU A 31 20.14 -13.19 -22.46
C LEU A 31 21.50 -12.77 -21.89
N LYS A 32 22.16 -11.79 -22.51
CA LYS A 32 23.18 -11.02 -21.80
C LYS A 32 22.49 -10.48 -20.55
N GLU A 33 22.96 -10.83 -19.36
CA GLU A 33 22.68 -10.00 -18.21
C GLU A 33 23.17 -8.60 -18.57
N ASP A 34 22.25 -7.67 -18.76
CA ASP A 34 22.60 -6.26 -18.69
C ASP A 34 23.08 -6.06 -17.24
N ASN A 35 24.40 -6.14 -17.04
CA ASN A 35 25.03 -6.02 -15.73
C ASN A 35 24.97 -4.56 -15.29
N PHE A 36 23.82 -4.17 -14.77
CA PHE A 36 23.68 -2.92 -14.04
C PHE A 36 24.43 -3.00 -12.72
N SER A 37 25.17 -1.95 -12.42
CA SER A 37 25.90 -1.74 -11.18
C SER A 37 25.41 -0.45 -10.51
N ARG A 38 25.74 -0.26 -9.24
CA ARG A 38 25.46 1.01 -8.54
C ARG A 38 26.10 2.23 -9.22
N ALA A 39 27.18 2.03 -9.98
CA ALA A 39 27.88 3.11 -10.67
C ALA A 39 27.11 3.65 -11.89
N ASP A 40 26.11 2.92 -12.38
CA ASP A 40 25.25 3.35 -13.49
C ASP A 40 24.17 4.35 -13.05
N PHE A 41 24.05 4.60 -11.74
CA PHE A 41 23.08 5.51 -11.14
C PHE A 41 23.80 6.71 -10.51
N PRO A 42 23.14 7.89 -10.43
CA PRO A 42 23.66 9.01 -9.65
C PRO A 42 24.01 8.59 -8.22
N ARG A 43 25.02 9.22 -7.62
CA ARG A 43 25.47 8.87 -6.27
C ARG A 43 24.37 9.03 -5.22
N GLU A 44 23.45 9.97 -5.45
CA GLU A 44 22.32 10.29 -4.60
C GLU A 44 21.09 9.40 -4.87
N PHE A 45 21.19 8.43 -5.79
CA PHE A 45 20.11 7.49 -6.06
C PHE A 45 19.92 6.54 -4.88
N ILE A 46 18.68 6.41 -4.42
CA ILE A 46 18.31 5.61 -3.24
C ILE A 46 17.81 4.24 -3.69
N PHE A 47 18.50 3.17 -3.28
CA PHE A 47 17.99 1.80 -3.40
C PHE A 47 17.38 1.37 -2.07
N GLY A 48 16.13 0.94 -2.09
CA GLY A 48 15.43 0.53 -0.86
C GLY A 48 14.49 -0.65 -1.06
N ALA A 49 13.92 -1.10 0.05
CA ALA A 49 12.85 -2.10 0.09
C ALA A 49 11.57 -1.49 0.68
N GLY A 50 10.42 -2.10 0.39
CA GLY A 50 9.11 -1.63 0.82
C GLY A 50 8.27 -2.72 1.48
N THR A 51 7.55 -2.38 2.54
CA THR A 51 6.59 -3.27 3.24
C THR A 51 5.38 -2.46 3.74
N SER A 52 4.36 -3.16 4.26
CA SER A 52 3.24 -2.54 4.96
C SER A 52 2.97 -3.26 6.29
N ALA A 53 2.44 -2.51 7.26
CA ALA A 53 2.29 -2.95 8.63
C ALA A 53 1.52 -4.28 8.75
N TYR A 54 0.30 -4.35 8.20
CA TYR A 54 -0.50 -5.59 8.25
C TYR A 54 0.19 -6.78 7.57
N GLN A 55 0.99 -6.51 6.53
CA GLN A 55 1.66 -7.56 5.75
C GLN A 55 2.94 -8.10 6.40
N VAL A 56 3.53 -7.44 7.42
CA VAL A 56 4.79 -7.92 8.02
C VAL A 56 4.83 -7.91 9.55
N GLU A 57 4.07 -7.05 10.23
CA GLU A 57 4.22 -6.84 11.67
C GLU A 57 3.77 -8.04 12.50
N GLY A 58 2.58 -8.59 12.22
CA GLY A 58 1.95 -9.55 13.14
C GLY A 58 1.56 -8.90 14.46
N ALA A 59 1.67 -9.66 15.55
CA ALA A 59 1.40 -9.20 16.92
C ALA A 59 0.02 -8.53 17.04
N VAL A 60 -1.01 -9.20 16.50
CA VAL A 60 -2.36 -8.65 16.28
C VAL A 60 -3.05 -8.21 17.58
N ALA A 61 -2.79 -8.92 18.68
CA ALA A 61 -3.42 -8.73 19.98
C ALA A 61 -2.45 -8.23 21.06
N ASP A 62 -1.20 -7.97 20.70
CA ASP A 62 -0.18 -7.60 21.66
C ASP A 62 -0.23 -6.11 21.99
N ASP A 63 0.16 -5.79 23.22
CA ASP A 63 0.56 -4.44 23.61
C ASP A 63 -0.46 -3.34 23.30
N GLY A 64 -1.75 -3.68 23.36
CA GLY A 64 -2.86 -2.73 23.25
C GLY A 64 -3.23 -2.31 21.82
N ARG A 65 -2.69 -2.96 20.78
CA ARG A 65 -3.24 -2.85 19.42
C ARG A 65 -4.70 -3.33 19.41
N LYS A 66 -5.55 -2.66 18.62
CA LYS A 66 -6.93 -3.10 18.34
C LYS A 66 -7.07 -3.55 16.88
N PRO A 67 -8.16 -4.25 16.52
CA PRO A 67 -8.38 -4.70 15.16
C PRO A 67 -8.44 -3.58 14.13
N CYS A 68 -7.88 -3.84 12.94
CA CYS A 68 -8.13 -3.11 11.71
C CYS A 68 -9.10 -3.89 10.79
N ILE A 69 -9.54 -3.28 9.70
CA ILE A 69 -10.49 -3.89 8.76
C ILE A 69 -10.00 -5.22 8.18
N TRP A 70 -8.67 -5.40 8.05
CA TRP A 70 -8.10 -6.66 7.59
C TRP A 70 -8.15 -7.78 8.64
N ASP A 71 -7.99 -7.46 9.93
CA ASP A 71 -8.14 -8.46 11.00
C ASP A 71 -9.55 -9.07 10.94
N THR A 72 -10.58 -8.21 11.00
CA THR A 72 -11.99 -8.62 10.93
C THR A 72 -12.30 -9.42 9.67
N TYR A 73 -11.76 -8.97 8.54
CA TYR A 73 -11.92 -9.66 7.26
C TYR A 73 -11.36 -11.08 7.30
N THR A 74 -10.09 -11.23 7.69
CA THR A 74 -9.42 -12.53 7.66
C THR A 74 -9.99 -13.48 8.72
N HIS A 75 -10.30 -12.99 9.92
CA HIS A 75 -10.95 -13.79 10.98
C HIS A 75 -12.39 -14.20 10.66
N SER A 76 -13.06 -13.54 9.70
CA SER A 76 -14.37 -13.98 9.20
C SER A 76 -14.29 -15.11 8.15
N GLY A 77 -13.09 -15.62 7.86
CA GLY A 77 -12.88 -16.74 6.94
C GLY A 77 -12.99 -16.37 5.46
N LYS A 78 -12.83 -15.09 5.13
CA LYS A 78 -12.96 -14.56 3.76
C LYS A 78 -11.69 -14.70 2.90
N MET A 79 -10.57 -15.10 3.51
CA MET A 79 -9.35 -15.44 2.78
C MET A 79 -9.48 -16.82 2.13
N LEU A 80 -9.09 -16.93 0.86
CA LEU A 80 -9.23 -18.17 0.08
C LEU A 80 -8.49 -19.37 0.69
N ASP A 81 -7.35 -19.12 1.32
CA ASP A 81 -6.51 -20.11 1.99
C ASP A 81 -6.72 -20.16 3.51
N GLY A 82 -7.66 -19.36 4.04
CA GLY A 82 -7.93 -19.24 5.47
C GLY A 82 -6.80 -18.57 6.28
N SER A 83 -5.81 -17.95 5.63
CA SER A 83 -4.72 -17.28 6.31
C SER A 83 -5.15 -15.98 6.99
N THR A 84 -4.39 -15.55 8.00
CA THR A 84 -4.56 -14.29 8.74
C THR A 84 -3.24 -13.53 8.82
N GLY A 85 -3.31 -12.24 9.15
CA GLY A 85 -2.14 -11.40 9.42
C GLY A 85 -1.62 -11.50 10.86
N ASP A 86 -2.07 -12.48 11.64
CA ASP A 86 -1.91 -12.48 13.11
C ASP A 86 -0.43 -12.53 13.54
N ILE A 87 0.36 -13.31 12.80
CA ILE A 87 1.81 -13.47 13.00
C ILE A 87 2.58 -12.85 11.83
N SER A 88 2.16 -13.11 10.59
CA SER A 88 2.85 -12.64 9.39
C SER A 88 4.36 -13.01 9.38
N ALA A 89 5.24 -12.06 9.08
CA ALA A 89 6.70 -12.19 9.20
C ALA A 89 7.22 -11.93 10.63
N ASP A 90 6.33 -11.59 11.57
CA ASP A 90 6.63 -11.30 12.96
C ASP A 90 7.63 -10.14 13.15
N GLN A 91 7.59 -9.15 12.26
CA GLN A 91 8.48 -7.99 12.31
C GLN A 91 8.32 -7.22 13.63
N TYR A 92 7.13 -7.22 14.24
CA TYR A 92 6.91 -6.55 15.52
C TYR A 92 7.94 -6.98 16.58
N HIS A 93 8.28 -8.27 16.60
CA HIS A 93 9.27 -8.84 17.50
C HIS A 93 10.68 -8.88 16.90
N HIS A 94 10.81 -9.01 15.57
CA HIS A 94 12.08 -9.26 14.87
C HIS A 94 12.60 -8.09 14.01
N TYR A 95 12.11 -6.86 14.25
CA TYR A 95 12.50 -5.71 13.42
C TYR A 95 14.01 -5.43 13.43
N LYS A 96 14.75 -5.80 14.48
CA LYS A 96 16.21 -5.64 14.53
C LYS A 96 16.91 -6.57 13.55
N GLU A 97 16.43 -7.81 13.44
CA GLU A 97 16.92 -8.80 12.49
C GLU A 97 16.66 -8.32 11.05
N ASP A 98 15.47 -7.80 10.79
CA ASP A 98 15.08 -7.22 9.50
C ASP A 98 16.01 -6.06 9.11
N VAL A 99 16.21 -5.08 10.00
CA VAL A 99 17.09 -3.93 9.76
C VAL A 99 18.53 -4.39 9.51
N ARG A 100 19.01 -5.40 10.26
CA ARG A 100 20.35 -5.98 10.03
C ARG A 100 20.47 -6.62 8.65
N LEU A 101 19.42 -7.27 8.15
CA LEU A 101 19.40 -7.84 6.80
C LEU A 101 19.43 -6.73 5.73
N MET A 102 18.63 -5.67 5.90
CA MET A 102 18.64 -4.51 5.02
C MET A 102 20.02 -3.85 4.94
N PHE A 103 20.69 -3.69 6.09
CA PHE A 103 22.06 -3.17 6.14
C PHE A 103 23.05 -4.08 5.40
N LYS A 104 22.97 -5.40 5.59
CA LYS A 104 23.84 -6.37 4.90
C LYS A 104 23.61 -6.40 3.38
N MET A 105 22.38 -6.21 2.94
CA MET A 105 22.05 -6.04 1.51
C MET A 105 22.54 -4.69 0.97
N GLY A 106 22.90 -3.77 1.88
CA GLY A 106 23.37 -2.44 1.56
C GLY A 106 22.25 -1.54 1.07
N LEU A 107 21.05 -1.64 1.62
CA LEU A 107 19.94 -0.72 1.28
C LEU A 107 20.20 0.68 1.84
N ASP A 108 19.81 1.69 1.07
CA ASP A 108 19.92 3.11 1.42
C ASP A 108 18.67 3.60 2.19
N ALA A 109 17.49 3.02 1.89
CA ALA A 109 16.23 3.39 2.54
C ALA A 109 15.31 2.19 2.78
N TYR A 110 14.41 2.34 3.74
CA TYR A 110 13.34 1.39 4.00
C TYR A 110 11.99 2.10 4.05
N ARG A 111 11.09 1.70 3.15
CA ARG A 111 9.71 2.15 3.13
C ARG A 111 8.83 1.20 3.94
N PHE A 112 8.21 1.70 5.01
CA PHE A 112 7.27 0.94 5.83
C PHE A 112 6.02 1.78 6.11
N SER A 113 4.93 1.16 6.57
CA SER A 113 3.75 1.90 7.03
C SER A 113 3.60 1.84 8.54
N ILE A 114 2.98 2.86 9.12
CA ILE A 114 2.58 2.86 10.53
C ILE A 114 1.17 2.30 10.61
N SER A 115 0.94 1.30 11.45
CA SER A 115 -0.41 0.81 11.70
C SER A 115 -1.21 1.78 12.53
N TRP A 116 -2.28 2.31 11.95
CA TRP A 116 -3.18 3.24 12.63
C TRP A 116 -3.77 2.58 13.88
N SER A 117 -4.28 1.36 13.75
CA SER A 117 -4.88 0.59 14.85
C SER A 117 -3.89 0.17 15.95
N ARG A 118 -2.58 0.20 15.67
CA ARG A 118 -1.55 -0.02 16.70
C ARG A 118 -1.20 1.27 17.44
N LEU A 119 -1.07 2.38 16.71
CA LEU A 119 -0.68 3.68 17.30
C LEU A 119 -1.84 4.37 18.01
N ILE A 120 -3.04 4.34 17.44
CA ILE A 120 -4.27 4.90 17.99
C ILE A 120 -5.36 3.82 17.90
N PRO A 121 -5.50 2.97 18.94
CA PRO A 121 -6.32 1.75 18.84
C PRO A 121 -7.79 1.96 18.52
N ASP A 122 -8.41 3.01 19.05
CA ASP A 122 -9.81 3.36 18.74
C ASP A 122 -9.95 4.19 17.45
N GLY A 123 -8.86 4.35 16.69
CA GLY A 123 -8.75 5.22 15.52
C GLY A 123 -8.70 6.71 15.85
N LYS A 124 -9.23 7.09 17.01
CA LYS A 124 -9.19 8.45 17.56
C LYS A 124 -8.81 8.43 19.04
N GLY A 125 -8.34 9.57 19.53
CA GLY A 125 -8.06 9.78 20.95
C GLY A 125 -6.63 9.43 21.35
N ALA A 126 -6.48 8.62 22.39
CA ALA A 126 -5.20 8.40 23.06
C ALA A 126 -4.23 7.54 22.23
N ILE A 127 -2.96 7.92 22.27
CA ILE A 127 -1.87 7.12 21.70
C ILE A 127 -1.66 5.89 22.58
N ASN A 128 -1.46 4.74 21.94
CA ASN A 128 -0.94 3.56 22.60
C ASN A 128 0.58 3.71 22.84
N PRO A 129 1.06 3.80 24.09
CA PRO A 129 2.47 3.99 24.38
C PRO A 129 3.37 2.87 23.82
N LYS A 130 2.86 1.64 23.72
CA LYS A 130 3.62 0.51 23.18
C LYS A 130 3.71 0.51 21.67
N GLY A 131 2.63 0.90 20.98
CA GLY A 131 2.69 1.18 19.54
C GLY A 131 3.68 2.30 19.22
N LEU A 132 3.67 3.37 20.01
CA LEU A 132 4.61 4.48 19.90
C LEU A 132 6.07 4.04 20.14
N GLU A 133 6.30 3.21 21.16
CA GLU A 133 7.62 2.65 21.49
C GLU A 133 8.16 1.80 20.33
N TYR A 134 7.33 0.92 19.75
CA TYR A 134 7.71 0.08 18.61
C TYR A 134 8.22 0.90 17.42
N TYR A 135 7.43 1.87 16.93
CA TYR A 135 7.84 2.66 15.76
C TYR A 135 9.04 3.54 16.06
N ASN A 136 9.17 4.10 17.28
CA ASN A 136 10.38 4.82 17.69
C ASN A 136 11.61 3.91 17.63
N ASN A 137 11.49 2.68 18.12
CA ASN A 137 12.57 1.73 18.15
C ASN A 137 12.97 1.27 16.74
N LEU A 138 12.00 0.98 15.86
CA LEU A 138 12.26 0.67 14.45
C LEU A 138 12.97 1.82 13.73
N ILE A 139 12.46 3.05 13.87
CA ILE A 139 13.06 4.25 13.25
C ILE A 139 14.48 4.47 13.75
N ASN A 140 14.71 4.34 15.07
CA ASN A 140 16.04 4.51 15.65
C ASN A 140 17.02 3.43 15.16
N GLU A 141 16.56 2.18 15.04
CA GLU A 141 17.38 1.05 14.56
C GLU A 141 17.79 1.24 13.09
N LEU A 142 16.86 1.71 12.24
CA LEU A 142 17.15 2.05 10.83
C LEU A 142 18.22 3.14 10.73
N ILE A 143 18.05 4.24 11.47
CA ILE A 143 18.98 5.38 11.46
C ILE A 143 20.35 4.96 12.00
N LEU A 144 20.40 4.11 13.04
CA LEU A 144 21.64 3.58 13.59
C LEU A 144 22.46 2.83 12.52
N HIS A 145 21.79 2.16 11.58
CA HIS A 145 22.41 1.45 10.47
C HIS A 145 22.57 2.29 9.19
N GLY A 146 22.27 3.59 9.25
CA GLY A 146 22.37 4.50 8.10
C GLY A 146 21.31 4.30 7.03
N ILE A 147 20.17 3.68 7.37
CA ILE A 147 19.05 3.44 6.46
C ILE A 147 17.99 4.53 6.67
N GLU A 148 17.59 5.20 5.61
CA GLU A 148 16.61 6.28 5.68
C GLU A 148 15.18 5.74 5.88
N PRO A 149 14.44 6.18 6.92
CA PRO A 149 13.06 5.78 7.12
C PRO A 149 12.11 6.54 6.19
N HIS A 150 11.42 5.82 5.31
CA HIS A 150 10.38 6.34 4.43
C HIS A 150 9.00 5.86 4.91
N VAL A 151 8.22 6.73 5.53
CA VAL A 151 6.99 6.31 6.22
C VAL A 151 5.76 6.50 5.35
N THR A 152 4.94 5.47 5.25
CA THR A 152 3.58 5.53 4.71
C THR A 152 2.56 5.62 5.85
N LEU A 153 1.69 6.62 5.83
CA LEU A 153 0.70 6.84 6.88
C LEU A 153 -0.48 5.87 6.76
N TYR A 154 -0.97 5.61 5.54
CA TYR A 154 -2.08 4.68 5.32
C TYR A 154 -1.74 3.62 4.27
N HIS A 155 -1.87 2.36 4.65
CA HIS A 155 -1.70 1.20 3.77
C HIS A 155 -2.82 0.18 4.01
N PHE A 156 -4.05 0.63 3.78
CA PHE A 156 -5.29 -0.18 3.79
C PHE A 156 -5.71 -0.75 5.15
N ASP A 157 -5.09 -0.35 6.25
CA ASP A 157 -5.29 -0.92 7.58
C ASP A 157 -6.11 -0.01 8.51
N LEU A 158 -7.25 0.49 8.01
CA LEU A 158 -8.18 1.33 8.78
C LEU A 158 -8.55 0.65 10.11
N PRO A 159 -8.52 1.34 11.26
CA PRO A 159 -9.02 0.80 12.52
C PRO A 159 -10.48 0.37 12.38
N GLN A 160 -10.79 -0.85 12.82
CA GLN A 160 -12.15 -1.40 12.70
C GLN A 160 -13.17 -0.54 13.45
N SER A 161 -12.75 0.13 14.53
CA SER A 161 -13.60 1.05 15.28
C SER A 161 -14.13 2.23 14.46
N LEU A 162 -13.40 2.69 13.43
CA LEU A 162 -13.87 3.76 12.54
C LEU A 162 -14.82 3.22 11.46
N GLU A 163 -14.53 2.02 10.95
CA GLU A 163 -15.43 1.29 10.05
C GLU A 163 -16.78 1.02 10.74
N ASP A 164 -16.76 0.54 11.99
CA ASP A 164 -17.97 0.24 12.76
C ASP A 164 -18.75 1.50 13.16
N ALA A 165 -18.05 2.61 13.42
CA ALA A 165 -18.68 3.84 13.90
C ALA A 165 -19.46 4.57 12.81
N TYR A 166 -18.93 4.62 11.59
CA TYR A 166 -19.51 5.43 10.51
C TYR A 166 -19.27 4.88 9.09
N GLY A 167 -18.70 3.69 8.94
CA GLY A 167 -18.40 3.11 7.62
C GLY A 167 -17.10 3.62 7.00
N GLY A 168 -16.17 4.10 7.84
CA GLY A 168 -14.80 4.40 7.44
C GLY A 168 -14.73 5.40 6.28
N TRP A 169 -14.18 4.98 5.16
CA TRP A 169 -13.90 5.87 4.03
C TRP A 169 -15.14 6.38 3.28
N ILE A 170 -16.32 5.83 3.55
CA ILE A 170 -17.58 6.31 2.96
C ILE A 170 -18.07 7.60 3.63
N ASP A 171 -17.70 7.84 4.89
CA ASP A 171 -18.14 9.02 5.64
C ASP A 171 -17.07 10.12 5.60
N PRO A 172 -17.44 11.40 5.37
CA PRO A 172 -16.49 12.51 5.33
C PRO A 172 -15.78 12.75 6.68
N GLN A 173 -16.27 12.22 7.80
CA GLN A 173 -15.62 12.31 9.09
C GLN A 173 -14.19 11.72 9.08
N ILE A 174 -13.92 10.75 8.20
CA ILE A 174 -12.60 10.12 8.06
C ILE A 174 -11.49 11.13 7.73
N ILE A 175 -11.84 12.25 7.08
CA ILE A 175 -10.89 13.29 6.66
C ILE A 175 -10.21 13.91 7.88
N GLU A 176 -11.00 14.25 8.90
CA GLU A 176 -10.47 14.84 10.13
C GLU A 176 -9.76 13.79 11.00
N ASP A 177 -10.32 12.58 11.09
CA ASP A 177 -9.71 11.50 11.87
C ASP A 177 -8.34 11.10 11.29
N PHE A 178 -8.22 11.00 9.97
CA PHE A 178 -6.94 10.73 9.30
C PHE A 178 -5.96 11.90 9.48
N ARG A 179 -6.42 13.14 9.33
CA ARG A 179 -5.59 14.34 9.57
C ARG A 179 -5.05 14.34 11.00
N ALA A 180 -5.87 14.00 11.99
CA ALA A 180 -5.48 13.94 13.40
C ALA A 180 -4.45 12.82 13.66
N PHE A 181 -4.64 11.64 13.07
CA PHE A 181 -3.67 10.54 13.10
C PHE A 181 -2.33 10.97 12.48
N ALA A 182 -2.35 11.60 11.31
CA ALA A 182 -1.16 12.11 10.66
C ALA A 182 -0.44 13.17 11.53
N GLU A 183 -1.19 14.06 12.20
CA GLU A 183 -0.63 15.05 13.13
C GLU A 183 0.15 14.38 14.27
N VAL A 184 -0.35 13.26 14.80
CA VAL A 184 0.37 12.45 15.79
C VAL A 184 1.66 11.91 15.19
N CYS A 185 1.61 11.26 14.02
CA CYS A 185 2.79 10.71 13.37
C CYS A 185 3.88 11.78 13.13
N PHE A 186 3.50 12.97 12.65
CA PHE A 186 4.45 14.07 12.44
C PHE A 186 5.05 14.58 13.74
N ARG A 187 4.25 14.71 14.79
CA ARG A 187 4.72 15.19 16.09
C ARG A 187 5.70 14.21 16.73
N GLU A 188 5.38 12.92 16.69
CA GLU A 188 6.14 11.88 17.41
C GLU A 188 7.38 11.39 16.64
N PHE A 189 7.36 11.42 15.31
CA PHE A 189 8.42 10.80 14.49
C PHE A 189 9.11 11.77 13.51
N GLY A 190 8.53 12.94 13.22
CA GLY A 190 9.04 13.84 12.18
C GLY A 190 10.33 14.58 12.51
N ASP A 191 10.83 14.45 13.75
CA ASP A 191 12.19 14.85 14.08
C ASP A 191 13.23 14.02 13.29
N ARG A 192 12.95 12.74 13.08
CA ARG A 192 13.80 11.75 12.40
C ARG A 192 13.33 11.37 10.99
N VAL A 193 12.03 11.26 10.77
CA VAL A 193 11.44 10.88 9.48
C VAL A 193 11.34 12.09 8.55
N LYS A 194 11.88 11.98 7.34
CA LYS A 194 11.88 13.05 6.32
C LYS A 194 11.07 12.74 5.08
N TYR A 195 10.76 11.48 4.80
CA TYR A 195 9.98 11.09 3.63
C TYR A 195 8.66 10.49 4.09
N TRP A 196 7.58 11.19 3.77
CA TRP A 196 6.23 10.80 4.15
C TRP A 196 5.39 10.54 2.91
N THR A 197 4.70 9.41 2.91
CA THR A 197 3.65 9.07 1.96
C THR A 197 2.33 9.05 2.72
N THR A 198 1.35 9.83 2.28
CA THR A 198 0.01 9.83 2.88
C THR A 198 -0.70 8.50 2.63
N PHE A 199 -0.93 8.17 1.36
CA PHE A 199 -1.66 6.99 0.92
C PHE A 199 -0.81 6.14 -0.02
N ASN A 200 -0.86 4.82 0.19
CA ASN A 200 -0.46 3.82 -0.79
C ASN A 200 -1.64 3.51 -1.72
N GLU A 201 -1.39 3.55 -3.03
CA GLU A 201 -2.29 3.14 -4.13
C GLU A 201 -3.75 3.59 -3.94
N PRO A 202 -4.00 4.92 -3.86
CA PRO A 202 -5.33 5.48 -3.64
C PRO A 202 -6.30 5.18 -4.80
N ASN A 203 -5.79 4.73 -5.94
CA ASN A 203 -6.55 4.30 -7.11
C ASN A 203 -6.96 2.82 -7.04
N ALA A 204 -6.17 1.97 -6.39
CA ALA A 204 -6.47 0.54 -6.28
C ALA A 204 -7.49 0.26 -5.16
N PHE A 205 -7.30 0.90 -4.00
CA PHE A 205 -8.13 0.64 -2.81
C PHE A 205 -9.64 0.85 -3.03
N PRO A 206 -10.12 1.95 -3.65
CA PRO A 206 -11.54 2.12 -3.92
C PRO A 206 -12.12 1.03 -4.83
N SER A 207 -11.41 0.66 -5.91
CA SER A 207 -11.86 -0.38 -6.83
C SER A 207 -11.85 -1.79 -6.20
N LEU A 208 -10.84 -2.10 -5.39
CA LEU A 208 -10.74 -3.43 -4.79
C LEU A 208 -11.68 -3.59 -3.59
N SER A 209 -11.97 -2.53 -2.86
CA SER A 209 -12.73 -2.61 -1.60
C SER A 209 -14.19 -2.18 -1.71
N TYR A 210 -14.53 -1.30 -2.66
CA TYR A 210 -15.86 -0.68 -2.81
C TYR A 210 -16.50 -0.85 -4.21
N ASP A 211 -15.78 -1.44 -5.18
CA ASP A 211 -16.35 -1.81 -6.50
C ASP A 211 -16.43 -3.34 -6.65
N SER A 212 -15.29 -4.02 -6.64
CA SER A 212 -15.23 -5.48 -6.76
C SER A 212 -15.53 -6.21 -5.44
N GLY A 213 -15.37 -5.52 -4.31
CA GLY A 213 -15.52 -6.08 -2.96
C GLY A 213 -14.55 -7.23 -2.66
N TRP A 214 -13.39 -7.27 -3.34
CA TRP A 214 -12.34 -8.25 -3.04
C TRP A 214 -11.73 -7.98 -1.66
N TRP A 215 -11.38 -6.72 -1.40
CA TRP A 215 -10.72 -6.30 -0.17
C TRP A 215 -11.73 -5.85 0.88
N PRO A 216 -11.37 -5.86 2.18
CA PRO A 216 -12.20 -5.24 3.19
C PRO A 216 -12.48 -3.76 2.88
N PRO A 217 -13.70 -3.26 3.15
CA PRO A 217 -14.80 -3.93 3.87
C PRO A 217 -15.73 -4.82 3.00
N GLN A 218 -15.35 -5.16 1.77
CA GLN A 218 -16.13 -5.95 0.80
C GLN A 218 -17.47 -5.32 0.40
N ARG A 219 -17.44 -4.05 0.00
CA ARG A 219 -18.63 -3.36 -0.49
C ARG A 219 -18.66 -3.42 -2.01
N CYS A 220 -19.81 -3.78 -2.56
CA CYS A 220 -20.01 -3.91 -4.01
C CYS A 220 -21.50 -4.08 -4.36
N SER A 221 -21.85 -3.86 -5.63
CA SER A 221 -23.19 -4.10 -6.16
C SER A 221 -23.36 -5.54 -6.65
N TYR A 222 -24.46 -6.20 -6.30
CA TYR A 222 -24.88 -7.45 -6.94
C TYR A 222 -25.46 -7.18 -8.35
N PRO A 223 -25.17 -7.99 -9.38
CA PRO A 223 -24.36 -9.20 -9.40
C PRO A 223 -22.89 -8.99 -9.84
N PHE A 224 -22.34 -7.77 -9.72
CA PHE A 224 -21.10 -7.37 -10.39
C PHE A 224 -19.81 -7.53 -9.56
N GLY A 225 -19.91 -7.61 -8.23
CA GLY A 225 -18.73 -7.88 -7.40
C GLY A 225 -18.22 -9.32 -7.51
N LEU A 226 -17.00 -9.56 -7.00
CA LEU A 226 -16.34 -10.87 -7.03
C LEU A 226 -16.95 -11.88 -6.04
N HIS A 227 -17.71 -11.40 -5.07
CA HIS A 227 -18.41 -12.20 -4.07
C HIS A 227 -19.90 -11.86 -4.05
N ASN A 228 -20.69 -12.62 -3.29
CA ASN A 228 -22.10 -12.29 -3.09
C ASN A 228 -22.22 -11.03 -2.21
N CYS A 229 -22.16 -9.86 -2.86
CA CYS A 229 -22.21 -8.57 -2.20
C CYS A 229 -23.56 -8.37 -1.53
N SER A 230 -23.53 -8.07 -0.23
CA SER A 230 -24.74 -7.81 0.56
C SER A 230 -24.96 -6.32 0.84
N ALA A 231 -23.97 -5.48 0.54
CA ALA A 231 -23.99 -4.04 0.74
C ALA A 231 -23.02 -3.33 -0.20
N GLY A 232 -23.29 -2.05 -0.48
CA GLY A 232 -22.47 -1.18 -1.31
C GLY A 232 -23.19 -0.67 -2.55
N ASP A 233 -22.55 0.28 -3.22
CA ASP A 233 -22.94 0.76 -4.55
C ASP A 233 -21.68 1.00 -5.39
N SER A 234 -21.32 0.01 -6.21
CA SER A 234 -20.15 0.05 -7.11
C SER A 234 -20.15 1.24 -8.08
N THR A 235 -21.30 1.88 -8.31
CA THR A 235 -21.41 3.03 -9.22
C THR A 235 -21.08 4.37 -8.55
N VAL A 236 -21.04 4.42 -7.22
CA VAL A 236 -20.89 5.67 -6.46
C VAL A 236 -19.79 5.57 -5.39
N GLU A 237 -19.77 4.49 -4.61
CA GLU A 237 -18.88 4.36 -3.44
C GLU A 237 -17.39 4.45 -3.76
N PRO A 238 -16.86 3.84 -4.83
CA PRO A 238 -15.44 4.00 -5.19
C PRO A 238 -15.05 5.46 -5.39
N TYR A 239 -15.94 6.27 -5.96
CA TYR A 239 -15.69 7.70 -6.17
C TYR A 239 -15.79 8.51 -4.88
N ILE A 240 -16.71 8.17 -3.98
CA ILE A 240 -16.79 8.79 -2.65
C ILE A 240 -15.49 8.52 -1.87
N VAL A 241 -15.04 7.26 -1.85
CA VAL A 241 -13.82 6.86 -1.15
C VAL A 241 -12.59 7.53 -1.76
N ALA A 242 -12.45 7.52 -3.09
CA ALA A 242 -11.38 8.24 -3.77
C ALA A 242 -11.39 9.73 -3.43
N HIS A 243 -12.57 10.36 -3.42
CA HIS A 243 -12.73 11.77 -3.07
C HIS A 243 -12.28 12.05 -1.62
N HIS A 244 -12.72 11.25 -0.65
CA HIS A 244 -12.30 11.42 0.75
C HIS A 244 -10.80 11.15 0.96
N ILE A 245 -10.21 10.19 0.25
CA ILE A 245 -8.75 9.97 0.27
C ILE A 245 -8.00 11.20 -0.25
N LEU A 246 -8.45 11.79 -1.37
CA LEU A 246 -7.83 12.99 -1.94
C LEU A 246 -7.98 14.22 -1.03
N LEU A 247 -9.15 14.41 -0.40
CA LEU A 247 -9.35 15.47 0.59
C LEU A 247 -8.47 15.25 1.84
N SER A 248 -8.40 14.02 2.34
CA SER A 248 -7.54 13.63 3.46
C SER A 248 -6.06 13.87 3.15
N HIS A 249 -5.62 13.56 1.93
CA HIS A 249 -4.28 13.88 1.45
C HIS A 249 -4.04 15.39 1.48
N ALA A 250 -4.94 16.18 0.89
CA ALA A 250 -4.80 17.63 0.79
C ALA A 250 -4.73 18.30 2.18
N GLU A 251 -5.64 17.93 3.08
CA GLU A 251 -5.67 18.45 4.46
C GLU A 251 -4.42 18.05 5.25
N THR A 252 -3.95 16.81 5.08
CA THR A 252 -2.72 16.34 5.73
C THR A 252 -1.47 17.05 5.21
N VAL A 253 -1.37 17.28 3.90
CA VAL A 253 -0.26 18.04 3.30
C VAL A 253 -0.28 19.49 3.76
N LYS A 254 -1.47 20.12 3.80
CA LYS A 254 -1.64 21.48 4.30
C LYS A 254 -1.20 21.58 5.76
N LEU A 255 -1.69 20.68 6.61
CA LEU A 255 -1.27 20.57 8.02
C LEU A 255 0.26 20.46 8.15
N TYR A 256 0.89 19.58 7.39
CA TYR A 256 2.33 19.37 7.44
C TYR A 256 3.10 20.64 7.05
N ARG A 257 2.70 21.30 5.95
CA ARG A 257 3.31 22.55 5.46
C ARG A 257 3.23 23.66 6.49
N GLU A 258 2.06 23.84 7.10
CA GLU A 258 1.79 24.94 8.02
C GLU A 258 2.44 24.75 9.39
N LYS A 259 2.42 23.53 9.94
CA LYS A 259 2.88 23.28 11.32
C LYS A 259 4.28 22.67 11.44
N PHE A 260 4.69 21.85 10.49
CA PHE A 260 5.83 20.94 10.68
C PHE A 260 6.99 21.18 9.70
N GLN A 261 6.70 21.51 8.43
CA GLN A 261 7.70 21.50 7.36
C GLN A 261 8.84 22.47 7.59
N ALA A 262 8.58 23.67 8.14
CA ALA A 262 9.63 24.65 8.43
C ALA A 262 10.71 24.12 9.40
N LYS A 263 10.28 23.29 10.38
CA LYS A 263 11.18 22.69 11.38
C LYS A 263 11.75 21.35 10.91
N GLN A 264 10.89 20.48 10.39
CA GLN A 264 11.23 19.09 10.08
C GLN A 264 11.90 18.93 8.72
N LYS A 265 11.64 19.85 7.77
CA LYS A 265 12.20 19.88 6.42
C LYS A 265 11.96 18.61 5.59
N GLY A 266 10.96 17.80 5.96
CA GLY A 266 10.60 16.61 5.20
C GLY A 266 9.74 16.89 3.97
N PHE A 267 9.51 15.83 3.20
CA PHE A 267 8.76 15.78 1.96
C PHE A 267 7.51 14.93 2.15
N MET A 268 6.43 15.36 1.50
CA MET A 268 5.14 14.68 1.51
C MET A 268 4.80 14.21 0.10
N SER A 269 4.31 12.98 -0.03
CA SER A 269 3.91 12.38 -1.30
C SER A 269 2.64 11.52 -1.17
N ILE A 270 2.22 11.00 -2.31
CA ILE A 270 1.23 9.95 -2.48
C ILE A 270 1.83 8.93 -3.46
N VAL A 271 1.57 7.63 -3.25
CA VAL A 271 2.10 6.57 -4.12
C VAL A 271 0.94 5.98 -4.90
N ILE A 272 1.02 5.98 -6.23
CA ILE A 272 -0.05 5.53 -7.12
C ILE A 272 0.36 4.18 -7.75
N LEU A 273 -0.54 3.19 -7.74
CA LEU A 273 -0.32 1.97 -8.49
C LEU A 273 -0.42 2.29 -9.98
N MET A 274 0.66 2.14 -10.74
CA MET A 274 0.63 2.43 -12.17
C MET A 274 0.92 1.18 -12.98
N MET A 275 0.01 0.86 -13.90
CA MET A 275 0.20 -0.18 -14.91
C MET A 275 0.49 0.46 -16.27
N TRP A 276 1.48 -0.08 -16.98
CA TRP A 276 1.76 0.35 -18.35
C TRP A 276 0.70 -0.23 -19.30
N ILE A 277 -0.18 0.64 -19.81
CA ILE A 277 -1.27 0.23 -20.70
C ILE A 277 -0.83 0.38 -22.16
N MET A 278 -1.00 -0.69 -22.94
CA MET A 278 -0.72 -0.69 -24.38
C MET A 278 -2.00 -0.99 -25.16
N PRO A 279 -2.17 -0.37 -26.35
CA PRO A 279 -3.32 -0.64 -27.19
C PRO A 279 -3.27 -2.08 -27.71
N LEU A 280 -4.43 -2.74 -27.77
CA LEU A 280 -4.54 -4.12 -28.28
C LEU A 280 -4.19 -4.21 -29.77
N THR A 281 -4.57 -3.18 -30.55
CA THR A 281 -4.22 -3.03 -31.97
C THR A 281 -3.84 -1.58 -32.28
N ASN A 282 -3.31 -1.34 -33.48
CA ASN A 282 -3.01 0.03 -33.96
C ASN A 282 -4.28 0.83 -34.38
N SER A 283 -5.48 0.36 -34.02
CA SER A 283 -6.71 1.09 -34.33
C SER A 283 -6.81 2.36 -33.47
N SER A 284 -7.41 3.42 -34.02
CA SER A 284 -7.66 4.64 -33.26
C SER A 284 -8.56 4.42 -32.03
N LYS A 285 -9.44 3.41 -32.06
CA LYS A 285 -10.30 3.03 -30.94
C LYS A 285 -9.51 2.46 -29.77
N ASP A 286 -8.55 1.58 -30.04
CA ASP A 286 -7.72 0.96 -29.00
C ASP A 286 -6.73 1.97 -28.42
N ILE A 287 -6.16 2.85 -29.24
CA ILE A 287 -5.32 3.96 -28.76
C ILE A 287 -6.12 4.87 -27.83
N ALA A 288 -7.34 5.24 -28.21
CA ALA A 288 -8.21 6.04 -27.34
C ALA A 288 -8.65 5.27 -26.08
N ALA A 289 -8.82 3.94 -26.15
CA ALA A 289 -9.13 3.12 -24.99
C ALA A 289 -7.97 3.07 -23.99
N THR A 290 -6.73 2.95 -24.48
CA THR A 290 -5.52 3.03 -23.66
C THR A 290 -5.47 4.32 -22.86
N GLN A 291 -5.74 5.46 -23.50
CA GLN A 291 -5.78 6.75 -22.80
C GLN A 291 -6.88 6.77 -21.73
N ARG A 292 -8.10 6.31 -22.04
CA ARG A 292 -9.19 6.26 -21.05
C ARG A 292 -8.86 5.38 -19.85
N THR A 293 -8.24 4.23 -20.07
CA THR A 293 -7.80 3.35 -18.98
C THR A 293 -6.70 4.01 -18.16
N PHE A 294 -5.74 4.67 -18.82
CA PHE A 294 -4.69 5.41 -18.14
C PHE A 294 -5.25 6.53 -17.27
N ASP A 295 -6.16 7.35 -17.80
CA ASP A 295 -6.81 8.44 -17.07
C ASP A 295 -7.63 7.90 -15.89
N PHE A 296 -8.38 6.81 -16.09
CA PHE A 296 -9.21 6.23 -15.04
C PHE A 296 -8.39 5.59 -13.92
N GLN A 297 -7.26 4.94 -14.25
CA GLN A 297 -6.44 4.25 -13.27
C GLN A 297 -5.40 5.15 -12.60
N ASN A 298 -4.88 6.16 -13.29
CA ASN A 298 -3.70 6.92 -12.84
C ASN A 298 -3.91 8.45 -12.81
N GLY A 299 -4.94 8.97 -13.47
CA GLY A 299 -5.15 10.41 -13.72
C GLY A 299 -5.75 11.20 -12.57
#